data_AF-A0A966UTP1-F1
#
_entry.id   AF-A0A966UTP1-F1
#
_cell.length_a   1.000
_cell.length_b   1.000
_cell.length_c   1.000
_cell.angle_alpha   90.00
_cell.angle_beta   90.00
_cell.angle_gamma   90.00
#
_symmetry.space_group_name_H-M   'P 1'
#
loop_
_entity.id
_entity.type
_entity.pdbx_description
1 polymer ?
#
loop_
_entity_poly.entity_id
_entity_poly.type
_entity_poly.pdbx_seq_one_letter_code
_entity_poly.pdbx_strand_id
1 'polypeptide(L)'
;MDGAARWVWALELEWAGLVRRVAEVDLAVTSEVFGALDFDAALEPVGFEESLDLIETEPAATEVGVTLDYGPALPGILAAGHDLRLAVGVLRLVSVNVNGAPLVVLERAPIIASGPLRSPAWGDPERPTVIQATLTQIAAPSQAPLIPPSSVLSEEVWPLAEPSHHGKAYPFVFGRPGAIRTGGKLVKRPGSPIYYPVAAAGPAVPPALGLIAGHPVQASTVEVYVAETDTWEGGVPVILGDDLARQYREGIEGGVSESLSTAAIYAGAAALALSAGNPPDLGIVSGLAFVDFSAMVAPPVGTQQAWVHWDTAPAFVGPDGEAVETAGDLLLFLLRAAQVPFDLGRTRAVCAQLTHTVAGYLNDGTITAWDYLQEVLLPLLPVTLVNSPAGLYPVLLTPEALEGAAVFFEWTEGDAVEAVSAAQAEDNETPIAVRVAFGYDGLKETYVAQAAAGPTGKASNERSSSGWSKALASRGFGAGILEVEGTIIRDAATAHRIATEALALRSWPVVHRTYAAPANVLLQLGDTGRITDAQVGWTAEPAMVMGREWDGGRWLYRLALRLRPRL
;
A
#
# COMPACT_ATOMS: atom_id res chain seq x y z
N MET A 1 -2.99 -33.44 -12.01
CA MET A 1 -2.11 -33.54 -13.20
C MET A 1 -1.28 -34.79 -13.00
N ASP A 2 -1.88 -35.95 -13.25
CA ASP A 2 -1.22 -37.24 -13.02
C ASP A 2 -0.40 -37.60 -14.26
N GLY A 3 0.92 -37.75 -14.11
CA GLY A 3 1.81 -38.20 -15.19
C GLY A 3 3.06 -37.36 -15.47
N ALA A 4 3.31 -36.27 -14.72
CA ALA A 4 4.60 -35.59 -14.77
C ALA A 4 5.68 -36.48 -14.14
N ALA A 5 6.72 -36.80 -14.90
CA ALA A 5 7.84 -37.59 -14.42
C ALA A 5 8.94 -36.73 -13.79
N ARG A 6 9.06 -35.48 -14.25
CA ARG A 6 10.05 -34.51 -13.80
C ARG A 6 9.55 -33.10 -14.06
N TRP A 7 10.08 -32.15 -13.29
CA TRP A 7 9.96 -30.72 -13.52
C TRP A 7 11.31 -30.14 -13.92
N VAL A 8 11.29 -29.20 -14.87
CA VAL A 8 12.48 -28.61 -15.48
C VAL A 8 12.39 -27.10 -15.36
N TRP A 9 13.46 -26.46 -14.86
CA TRP A 9 13.59 -25.01 -14.89
C TRP A 9 13.85 -24.52 -16.31
N ALA A 10 13.10 -23.51 -16.73
CA ALA A 10 13.24 -22.84 -18.02
C ALA A 10 13.27 -21.32 -17.81
N LEU A 11 14.27 -20.66 -18.41
CA LEU A 11 14.50 -19.22 -18.32
C LEU A 11 14.45 -18.59 -19.71
N GLU A 12 13.62 -17.58 -19.86
CA GLU A 12 13.66 -16.65 -20.99
C GLU A 12 14.37 -15.38 -20.54
N LEU A 13 15.46 -15.01 -21.22
CA LEU A 13 16.25 -13.81 -20.94
C LEU A 13 16.17 -12.86 -22.12
N GLU A 14 15.53 -11.70 -21.93
CA GLU A 14 15.51 -10.63 -22.90
C GLU A 14 16.65 -9.64 -22.62
N TRP A 15 17.54 -9.46 -23.59
CA TRP A 15 18.68 -8.57 -23.48
C TRP A 15 19.16 -8.11 -24.85
N ALA A 16 19.49 -6.81 -24.98
CA ALA A 16 19.95 -6.20 -26.23
C ALA A 16 19.00 -6.44 -27.44
N GLY A 17 17.69 -6.53 -27.19
CA GLY A 17 16.67 -6.82 -28.21
C GLY A 17 16.66 -8.27 -28.70
N LEU A 18 17.39 -9.16 -28.03
CA LEU A 18 17.41 -10.60 -28.28
C LEU A 18 16.73 -11.32 -27.12
N VAL A 19 16.05 -12.43 -27.45
CA VAL A 19 15.50 -13.34 -26.43
C VAL A 19 16.29 -14.64 -26.46
N ARG A 20 17.00 -14.91 -25.36
CA ARG A 20 17.73 -16.16 -25.14
C ARG A 20 16.87 -17.10 -24.29
N ARG A 21 16.74 -18.36 -24.72
CA ARG A 21 15.94 -19.39 -24.04
C ARG A 21 16.85 -20.52 -23.60
N VAL A 22 16.89 -20.78 -22.29
CA VAL A 22 17.74 -21.82 -21.69
C VAL A 22 16.97 -22.61 -20.65
N ALA A 23 17.28 -23.89 -20.52
CA ALA A 23 16.68 -24.79 -19.55
C ALA A 23 17.75 -25.74 -18.99
N GLU A 24 17.40 -26.52 -17.96
CA GLU A 24 18.34 -27.51 -17.38
C GLU A 24 18.69 -28.63 -18.36
N VAL A 25 17.78 -28.90 -19.29
CA VAL A 25 17.86 -29.91 -20.33
C VAL A 25 17.25 -29.34 -21.61
N ASP A 26 17.60 -29.91 -22.76
CA ASP A 26 17.01 -29.49 -24.03
C ASP A 26 15.50 -29.69 -23.96
N LEU A 27 14.77 -28.62 -24.23
CA LEU A 27 13.33 -28.59 -24.02
C LEU A 27 12.65 -27.86 -25.18
N ALA A 28 11.81 -28.58 -25.91
CA ALA A 28 10.98 -28.04 -26.98
C ALA A 28 9.54 -27.84 -26.47
N VAL A 29 9.16 -26.60 -26.14
CA VAL A 29 7.83 -26.24 -25.61
C VAL A 29 7.01 -25.54 -26.69
N THR A 30 5.70 -25.80 -26.72
CA THR A 30 4.78 -25.06 -27.60
C THR A 30 4.26 -23.82 -26.87
N SER A 31 4.35 -22.67 -27.52
CA SER A 31 3.68 -21.41 -27.17
C SER A 31 2.42 -21.23 -28.02
N GLU A 32 1.34 -20.77 -27.40
CA GLU A 32 0.10 -20.42 -28.12
C GLU A 32 0.31 -19.21 -29.07
N VAL A 33 1.27 -18.33 -28.76
CA VAL A 33 1.55 -17.10 -29.52
C VAL A 33 2.62 -17.31 -30.59
N PHE A 34 3.70 -18.01 -30.25
CA PHE A 34 4.91 -18.09 -31.08
C PHE A 34 5.13 -19.46 -31.72
N GLY A 35 4.28 -20.46 -31.43
CA GLY A 35 4.45 -21.81 -31.93
C GLY A 35 5.52 -22.59 -31.17
N ALA A 36 6.28 -23.46 -31.85
CA ALA A 36 7.32 -24.25 -31.21
C ALA A 36 8.51 -23.37 -30.81
N LEU A 37 8.95 -23.49 -29.56
CA LEU A 37 10.08 -22.79 -28.98
C LEU A 37 11.07 -23.79 -28.39
N ASP A 38 12.34 -23.66 -28.77
CA ASP A 38 13.43 -24.48 -28.25
C ASP A 38 14.18 -23.74 -27.13
N PHE A 39 14.46 -24.48 -26.06
CA PHE A 39 15.29 -24.07 -24.94
C PHE A 39 16.53 -24.96 -24.91
N ASP A 40 17.71 -24.34 -24.91
CA ASP A 40 18.97 -25.07 -24.88
C ASP A 40 19.32 -25.52 -23.45
N ALA A 41 19.91 -26.71 -23.30
CA ALA A 41 20.47 -27.23 -22.05
C ALA A 41 21.66 -26.40 -21.56
N ALA A 42 21.39 -25.24 -20.99
CA ALA A 42 22.40 -24.24 -20.62
C ALA A 42 22.08 -23.53 -19.29
N LEU A 43 21.09 -24.00 -18.52
CA LEU A 43 20.77 -23.50 -17.19
C LEU A 43 21.25 -24.50 -16.13
N GLU A 44 22.01 -24.05 -15.14
CA GLU A 44 22.31 -24.91 -13.97
C GLU A 44 21.08 -25.04 -13.06
N PRO A 45 20.97 -26.11 -12.25
CA PRO A 45 19.84 -26.29 -11.34
C PRO A 45 19.62 -25.08 -10.44
N VAL A 46 18.38 -24.60 -10.40
CA VAL A 46 18.00 -23.41 -9.63
C VAL A 46 17.51 -23.82 -8.24
N GLY A 47 18.17 -23.28 -7.21
CA GLY A 47 17.66 -23.28 -5.85
C GLY A 47 16.66 -22.14 -5.67
N PHE A 48 15.60 -22.40 -4.91
CA PHE A 48 14.55 -21.42 -4.67
C PHE A 48 14.09 -21.48 -3.23
N GLU A 49 14.02 -20.34 -2.57
CA GLU A 49 13.48 -20.19 -1.23
C GLU A 49 12.75 -18.83 -1.12
N GLU A 50 11.57 -18.87 -0.53
CA GLU A 50 10.78 -17.69 -0.18
C GLU A 50 10.22 -17.89 1.23
N SER A 51 10.20 -16.82 2.02
CA SER A 51 9.56 -16.81 3.32
C SER A 51 8.78 -15.52 3.54
N LEU A 52 7.76 -15.63 4.36
CA LEU A 52 6.92 -14.54 4.83
C LEU A 52 7.32 -14.21 6.26
N ASP A 53 7.51 -12.92 6.55
CA ASP A 53 7.60 -12.44 7.93
C ASP A 53 6.21 -11.98 8.39
N LEU A 54 5.84 -12.32 9.63
CA LEU A 54 4.53 -12.00 10.21
C LEU A 54 4.48 -10.64 10.90
N ILE A 55 5.64 -10.03 11.14
CA ILE A 55 5.78 -8.80 11.91
C ILE A 55 6.30 -7.68 11.02
N GLU A 56 7.21 -7.98 10.09
CA GLU A 56 7.71 -6.98 9.15
C GLU A 56 6.65 -6.59 8.11
N THR A 57 6.56 -5.28 7.85
CA THR A 57 5.64 -4.69 6.86
C THR A 57 6.29 -4.50 5.50
N GLU A 58 7.62 -4.59 5.42
CA GLU A 58 8.34 -4.56 4.16
C GLU A 58 8.21 -5.92 3.45
N PRO A 59 7.79 -5.95 2.18
CA PRO A 59 7.75 -7.18 1.42
C PRO A 59 9.17 -7.70 1.20
N ALA A 60 9.45 -8.93 1.65
CA ALA A 60 10.72 -9.59 1.35
C ALA A 60 10.94 -9.64 -0.17
N ALA A 61 12.14 -9.26 -0.62
CA ALA A 61 12.51 -9.37 -2.01
C ALA A 61 12.61 -10.85 -2.40
N THR A 62 11.81 -11.31 -3.37
CA THR A 62 12.06 -12.61 -3.99
C THR A 62 13.33 -12.48 -4.84
N GLU A 63 14.39 -13.14 -4.38
CA GLU A 63 15.68 -13.24 -5.05
C GLU A 63 15.93 -14.69 -5.46
N VAL A 64 16.15 -14.93 -6.75
CA VAL A 64 16.47 -16.27 -7.26
C VAL A 64 17.82 -16.25 -7.95
N GLY A 65 18.78 -16.97 -7.40
CA GLY A 65 20.08 -17.15 -8.03
C GLY A 65 19.96 -17.99 -9.30
N VAL A 66 20.48 -17.48 -10.42
CA VAL A 66 20.51 -18.19 -11.70
C VAL A 66 21.92 -18.21 -12.26
N THR A 67 22.34 -19.38 -12.76
CA THR A 67 23.59 -19.57 -13.50
C THR A 67 23.26 -20.14 -14.86
N LEU A 68 23.63 -19.44 -15.93
CA LEU A 68 23.39 -19.89 -17.29
C LEU A 68 24.61 -19.72 -18.19
N ASP A 69 24.77 -20.61 -19.16
CA ASP A 69 25.68 -20.41 -20.29
C ASP A 69 24.96 -19.64 -21.41
N TYR A 70 25.35 -18.38 -21.60
CA TYR A 70 24.76 -17.56 -22.66
C TYR A 70 25.27 -17.97 -24.04
N GLY A 71 26.41 -18.67 -24.10
CA GLY A 71 27.07 -19.12 -25.31
C GLY A 71 28.00 -18.08 -25.95
N PRO A 72 28.55 -18.38 -27.15
CA PRO A 72 29.65 -17.63 -27.75
C PRO A 72 29.30 -16.21 -28.20
N ALA A 73 28.01 -15.85 -28.23
CA ALA A 73 27.57 -14.50 -28.55
C ALA A 73 27.83 -13.48 -27.42
N LEU A 74 28.01 -13.94 -26.18
CA LEU A 74 28.13 -13.08 -24.99
C LEU A 74 29.23 -12.00 -25.14
N PRO A 75 30.50 -12.35 -25.49
CA PRO A 75 31.55 -11.33 -25.61
C PRO A 75 31.26 -10.26 -26.66
N GLY A 76 30.59 -10.64 -27.76
CA GLY A 76 30.23 -9.71 -28.83
C GLY A 76 29.19 -8.68 -28.40
N ILE A 77 28.17 -9.11 -27.65
CA ILE A 77 27.11 -8.22 -27.12
C ILE A 77 27.70 -7.26 -26.07
N LEU A 78 28.56 -7.76 -25.19
CA LEU A 78 29.27 -6.92 -24.20
C LEU A 78 30.19 -5.91 -24.88
N ALA A 79 30.93 -6.32 -25.92
CA ALA A 79 31.80 -5.43 -26.68
C ALA A 79 31.03 -4.33 -27.44
N ALA A 80 29.77 -4.59 -27.81
CA ALA A 80 28.87 -3.59 -28.38
C ALA A 80 28.33 -2.58 -27.34
N GLY A 81 28.68 -2.72 -26.06
CA GLY A 81 28.34 -1.78 -25.00
C GLY A 81 26.98 -2.02 -24.35
N HIS A 82 26.34 -3.16 -24.58
CA HIS A 82 25.09 -3.50 -23.90
C HIS A 82 25.35 -3.85 -22.43
N ASP A 83 24.64 -3.17 -21.54
CA ASP A 83 24.73 -3.41 -20.09
C ASP A 83 23.87 -4.62 -19.71
N LEU A 84 24.50 -5.63 -19.10
CA LEU A 84 23.83 -6.86 -18.66
C LEU A 84 22.80 -6.61 -17.53
N ARG A 85 22.93 -5.50 -16.79
CA ARG A 85 21.96 -5.10 -15.74
C ARG A 85 20.61 -4.66 -16.29
N LEU A 86 20.51 -4.45 -17.60
CA LEU A 86 19.26 -4.15 -18.30
C LEU A 86 18.57 -5.42 -18.82
N ALA A 87 19.17 -6.59 -18.66
CA ALA A 87 18.55 -7.85 -19.03
C ALA A 87 17.38 -8.19 -18.09
N VAL A 88 16.29 -8.70 -18.66
CA VAL A 88 15.08 -9.09 -17.93
C VAL A 88 14.84 -10.58 -18.14
N GLY A 89 14.69 -11.31 -17.04
CA GLY A 89 14.44 -12.75 -17.03
C GLY A 89 13.00 -13.11 -16.66
N VAL A 90 12.51 -14.23 -17.21
CA VAL A 90 11.29 -14.91 -16.78
C VAL A 90 11.60 -16.39 -16.54
N LEU A 91 11.62 -16.78 -15.26
CA LEU A 91 11.87 -18.15 -14.82
C LEU A 91 10.56 -18.90 -14.61
N ARG A 92 10.46 -20.07 -15.25
CA ARG A 92 9.30 -20.96 -15.19
C ARG A 92 9.70 -22.37 -14.78
N LEU A 93 8.72 -23.09 -14.23
CA LEU A 93 8.85 -24.52 -13.94
C LEU A 93 7.95 -25.31 -14.90
N VAL A 94 8.55 -26.10 -15.79
CA VAL A 94 7.82 -26.84 -16.84
C VAL A 94 7.72 -28.32 -16.46
N SER A 95 6.50 -28.86 -16.43
CA SER A 95 6.29 -30.29 -16.23
C SER A 95 6.58 -31.07 -17.51
N VAL A 96 7.37 -32.13 -17.40
CA VAL A 96 7.69 -33.03 -18.51
C VAL A 96 7.32 -34.48 -18.18
N ASN A 97 7.03 -35.26 -19.22
CA ASN A 97 6.78 -36.70 -19.09
C ASN A 97 8.09 -37.49 -18.98
N VAL A 98 7.98 -38.82 -18.85
CA VAL A 98 9.14 -39.73 -18.74
C VAL A 98 10.10 -39.68 -19.94
N ASN A 99 9.61 -39.23 -21.10
CA ASN A 99 10.39 -39.09 -22.32
C ASN A 99 10.96 -37.67 -22.50
N GLY A 100 10.79 -36.79 -21.52
CA GLY A 100 11.24 -35.40 -21.57
C GLY A 100 10.35 -34.45 -22.37
N ALA A 101 9.21 -34.90 -22.90
CA ALA A 101 8.29 -34.03 -23.63
C ALA A 101 7.44 -33.20 -22.65
N PRO A 102 7.24 -31.89 -22.90
CA PRO A 102 6.45 -31.03 -22.02
C PRO A 102 4.97 -31.44 -22.02
N LEU A 103 4.37 -31.34 -20.83
CA LEU A 103 2.95 -31.63 -20.60
C LEU A 103 2.07 -30.39 -20.61
N VAL A 104 2.69 -29.20 -20.70
CA VAL A 104 2.02 -27.90 -20.69
C VAL A 104 2.56 -27.03 -21.83
N VAL A 105 1.71 -26.13 -22.33
CA VAL A 105 2.15 -25.01 -23.17
C VAL A 105 2.86 -23.96 -22.31
N LEU A 106 3.74 -23.17 -22.91
CA LEU A 106 4.60 -22.23 -22.19
C LEU A 106 3.79 -21.23 -21.35
N GLU A 107 2.68 -20.72 -21.87
CA GLU A 107 1.81 -19.76 -21.19
C GLU A 107 1.08 -20.34 -19.98
N ARG A 108 1.00 -21.68 -19.88
CA ARG A 108 0.42 -22.38 -18.73
C ARG A 108 1.48 -22.91 -17.77
N ALA A 109 2.75 -22.82 -18.13
CA ALA A 109 3.82 -23.13 -17.20
C ALA A 109 3.91 -22.04 -16.13
N PRO A 110 3.92 -22.39 -14.84
CA PRO A 110 3.97 -21.42 -13.76
C PRO A 110 5.24 -20.57 -13.84
N ILE A 111 5.06 -19.25 -13.77
CA ILE A 111 6.15 -18.31 -13.54
C ILE A 111 6.48 -18.37 -12.05
N ILE A 112 7.76 -18.55 -11.74
CA ILE A 112 8.24 -18.60 -10.36
C ILE A 112 8.92 -17.28 -10.00
N ALA A 113 9.72 -16.73 -10.92
CA ALA A 113 10.32 -15.41 -10.76
C ALA A 113 10.42 -14.68 -12.09
N SER A 114 10.31 -13.36 -12.06
CA SER A 114 10.49 -12.51 -13.22
C SER A 114 11.00 -11.14 -12.80
N GLY A 115 11.90 -10.56 -13.59
CA GLY A 115 12.39 -9.20 -13.37
C GLY A 115 13.82 -9.00 -13.89
N PRO A 116 14.47 -7.89 -13.54
CA PRO A 116 15.82 -7.60 -13.98
C PRO A 116 16.86 -8.52 -13.33
N LEU A 117 17.97 -8.74 -14.03
CA LEU A 117 19.17 -9.33 -13.44
C LEU A 117 19.91 -8.33 -12.55
N ARG A 118 20.24 -8.76 -11.33
CA ARG A 118 21.04 -8.02 -10.35
C ARG A 118 22.38 -8.71 -10.12
N SER A 119 23.37 -7.87 -9.82
CA SER A 119 24.75 -8.29 -9.55
C SER A 119 25.30 -9.33 -10.54
N PRO A 120 25.13 -9.14 -11.87
CA PRO A 120 25.60 -10.13 -12.81
C PRO A 120 27.14 -10.22 -12.78
N ALA A 121 27.65 -11.44 -12.68
CA ALA A 121 29.05 -11.78 -12.80
C ALA A 121 29.25 -12.61 -14.07
N TRP A 122 30.30 -12.28 -14.84
CA TRP A 122 30.64 -12.96 -16.09
C TRP A 122 32.16 -12.92 -16.31
N GLY A 123 32.64 -13.70 -17.27
CA GLY A 123 34.07 -13.72 -17.64
C GLY A 123 34.93 -14.58 -16.73
N ASP A 124 34.35 -15.64 -16.15
CA ASP A 124 35.11 -16.71 -15.50
C ASP A 124 36.17 -17.24 -16.49
N PRO A 125 37.48 -17.25 -16.13
CA PRO A 125 38.54 -17.72 -17.01
C PRO A 125 38.35 -19.16 -17.52
N GLU A 126 37.69 -20.01 -16.74
CA GLU A 126 37.40 -21.40 -17.10
C GLU A 126 36.07 -21.53 -17.85
N ARG A 127 35.15 -20.58 -17.66
CA ARG A 127 33.79 -20.58 -18.25
C ARG A 127 33.39 -19.17 -18.74
N PRO A 128 34.03 -18.66 -19.81
CA PRO A 128 33.91 -17.25 -20.20
C PRO A 128 32.53 -16.83 -20.74
N THR A 129 31.68 -17.79 -21.10
CA THR A 129 30.33 -17.57 -21.63
C THR A 129 29.24 -17.69 -20.56
N VAL A 130 29.60 -18.05 -19.33
CA VAL A 130 28.66 -18.21 -18.21
C VAL A 130 28.37 -16.87 -17.55
N ILE A 131 27.09 -16.69 -17.23
CA ILE A 131 26.56 -15.58 -16.45
C ILE A 131 26.01 -16.15 -15.15
N GLN A 132 26.42 -15.55 -14.03
CA GLN A 132 25.83 -15.76 -12.72
C GLN A 132 25.13 -14.47 -12.30
N ALA A 133 23.86 -14.54 -11.93
CA ALA A 133 23.10 -13.35 -11.54
C ALA A 133 21.97 -13.71 -10.58
N THR A 134 21.41 -12.69 -9.95
CA THR A 134 20.18 -12.81 -9.15
C THR A 134 19.02 -12.24 -9.94
N LEU A 135 17.97 -13.03 -10.14
CA LEU A 135 16.70 -12.55 -10.68
C LEU A 135 15.88 -11.96 -9.54
N THR A 136 15.53 -10.68 -9.62
CA THR A 136 14.77 -9.98 -8.57
C THR A 136 13.41 -9.52 -9.07
N GLN A 137 12.35 -9.72 -8.28
CA GLN A 137 10.98 -9.35 -8.67
C GLN A 137 10.62 -7.87 -8.50
N ILE A 138 11.46 -7.05 -7.84
CA ILE A 138 11.08 -5.68 -7.48
C ILE A 138 11.26 -4.72 -8.66
N ALA A 139 10.12 -4.20 -9.14
CA ALA A 139 10.09 -2.85 -9.70
C ALA A 139 10.16 -1.87 -8.52
N ALA A 140 11.18 -1.01 -8.49
CA ALA A 140 11.29 -0.02 -7.42
C ALA A 140 10.03 0.87 -7.41
N PRO A 141 9.44 1.13 -6.23
CA PRO A 141 8.30 2.04 -6.15
C PRO A 141 8.67 3.41 -6.68
N SER A 142 7.68 4.09 -7.24
CA SER A 142 7.86 5.46 -7.70
C SER A 142 8.36 6.33 -6.56
N GLN A 143 9.46 7.03 -6.80
CA GLN A 143 9.99 8.05 -5.91
C GLN A 143 9.26 9.39 -6.10
N ALA A 144 8.22 9.42 -6.95
CA ALA A 144 7.40 10.61 -7.11
C ALA A 144 6.62 10.88 -5.82
N PRO A 145 6.64 12.12 -5.31
CA PRO A 145 5.83 12.50 -4.16
C PRO A 145 4.33 12.30 -4.42
N LEU A 146 3.58 11.98 -3.36
CA LEU A 146 2.14 11.80 -3.44
C LEU A 146 1.43 13.09 -3.86
N ILE A 147 1.93 14.23 -3.37
CA ILE A 147 1.50 15.56 -3.79
C ILE A 147 2.48 16.05 -4.87
N PRO A 148 2.03 16.36 -6.09
CA PRO A 148 2.92 16.82 -7.14
C PRO A 148 3.79 18.02 -6.69
N PRO A 149 5.09 18.09 -7.04
CA PRO A 149 5.95 19.21 -6.64
C PRO A 149 5.46 20.59 -7.11
N SER A 150 4.63 20.63 -8.16
CA SER A 150 3.97 21.86 -8.64
C SER A 150 2.82 22.31 -7.74
N SER A 151 2.29 21.44 -6.88
CA SER A 151 1.18 21.70 -5.96
C SER A 151 1.68 22.33 -4.66
N VAL A 152 2.43 23.42 -4.78
CA VAL A 152 2.99 24.20 -3.68
C VAL A 152 2.52 25.65 -3.79
N LEU A 153 2.25 26.26 -2.65
CA LEU A 153 1.98 27.68 -2.57
C LEU A 153 3.31 28.43 -2.71
N SER A 154 3.56 29.02 -3.87
CA SER A 154 4.74 29.86 -4.11
C SER A 154 4.31 31.29 -4.43
N GLU A 155 5.23 32.24 -4.32
CA GLU A 155 4.98 33.61 -4.77
C GLU A 155 4.72 33.67 -6.29
N GLU A 156 5.29 32.73 -7.05
CA GLU A 156 5.10 32.63 -8.51
C GLU A 156 3.70 32.12 -8.88
N VAL A 157 3.11 31.21 -8.11
CA VAL A 157 1.81 30.56 -8.40
C VAL A 157 0.67 31.20 -7.58
N TRP A 158 0.98 31.79 -6.43
CA TRP A 158 0.05 32.46 -5.53
C TRP A 158 0.68 33.73 -4.91
N PRO A 159 0.90 34.81 -5.69
CA PRO A 159 1.59 36.02 -5.23
C PRO A 159 0.82 36.77 -4.13
N LEU A 160 -0.50 36.59 -4.11
CA LEU A 160 -1.38 37.18 -3.10
C LEU A 160 -1.58 36.26 -1.89
N ALA A 161 -1.05 35.04 -1.86
CA ALA A 161 -1.14 34.18 -0.67
C ALA A 161 -0.52 34.88 0.54
N GLU A 162 -1.12 34.65 1.71
CA GLU A 162 -0.51 35.11 2.96
C GLU A 162 0.92 34.54 3.08
N PRO A 163 1.93 35.37 3.40
CA PRO A 163 3.33 34.95 3.31
C PRO A 163 3.71 33.70 4.13
N SER A 164 3.03 33.43 5.25
CA SER A 164 3.24 32.22 6.05
C SER A 164 2.67 30.95 5.39
N HIS A 165 1.90 31.08 4.31
CA HIS A 165 1.45 29.97 3.50
C HIS A 165 2.47 29.57 2.41
N HIS A 166 3.41 30.44 2.05
CA HIS A 166 4.41 30.13 1.02
C HIS A 166 5.31 28.96 1.45
N GLY A 167 5.61 28.08 0.50
CA GLY A 167 6.36 26.83 0.70
C GLY A 167 5.53 25.65 1.18
N LYS A 168 4.26 25.85 1.55
CA LYS A 168 3.37 24.74 1.95
C LYS A 168 2.76 24.05 0.73
N ALA A 169 2.69 22.72 0.78
CA ALA A 169 2.02 21.94 -0.25
C ALA A 169 0.49 22.07 -0.13
N TYR A 170 -0.22 21.92 -1.25
CA TYR A 170 -1.69 21.90 -1.24
C TYR A 170 -2.17 20.71 -0.40
N PRO A 171 -3.21 20.88 0.45
CA PRO A 171 -3.66 19.79 1.30
C PRO A 171 -4.22 18.65 0.45
N PHE A 172 -3.72 17.43 0.64
CA PHE A 172 -4.38 16.21 0.18
C PHE A 172 -5.23 15.67 1.33
N VAL A 173 -6.55 15.64 1.17
CA VAL A 173 -7.49 15.39 2.28
C VAL A 173 -8.39 14.22 1.95
N PHE A 174 -8.51 13.23 2.84
CA PHE A 174 -9.32 12.04 2.63
C PHE A 174 -10.19 11.70 3.85
N GLY A 175 -11.25 10.93 3.64
CA GLY A 175 -12.27 10.67 4.65
C GLY A 175 -12.92 11.98 5.14
N ARG A 176 -13.21 12.05 6.43
CA ARG A 176 -13.90 13.19 7.08
C ARG A 176 -13.12 13.74 8.28
N PRO A 177 -11.98 14.42 8.05
CA PRO A 177 -11.13 14.86 9.15
C PRO A 177 -11.79 16.00 9.94
N GLY A 178 -11.44 16.07 11.22
CA GLY A 178 -11.91 17.10 12.16
C GLY A 178 -13.04 16.66 13.10
N ALA A 179 -13.61 15.47 12.92
CA ALA A 179 -14.61 14.91 13.83
C ALA A 179 -13.99 13.76 14.63
N ILE A 180 -13.77 13.94 15.95
CA ILE A 180 -13.22 12.89 16.82
C ILE A 180 -14.33 12.33 17.69
N ARG A 181 -14.50 11.00 17.72
CA ARG A 181 -15.49 10.34 18.58
C ARG A 181 -14.81 9.74 19.81
N THR A 182 -15.08 10.31 20.99
CA THR A 182 -14.58 9.85 22.30
C THR A 182 -15.71 9.78 23.32
N GLY A 183 -15.81 8.68 24.06
CA GLY A 183 -16.80 8.48 25.12
C GLY A 183 -18.26 8.65 24.64
N GLY A 184 -18.53 8.30 23.38
CA GLY A 184 -19.84 8.50 22.74
C GLY A 184 -20.16 9.96 22.37
N LYS A 185 -19.24 10.90 22.59
CA LYS A 185 -19.38 12.31 22.21
C LYS A 185 -18.56 12.61 20.95
N LEU A 186 -19.15 13.41 20.07
CA LEU A 186 -18.43 13.99 18.95
C LEU A 186 -17.73 15.27 19.43
N VAL A 187 -16.42 15.30 19.27
CA VAL A 187 -15.57 16.46 19.58
C VAL A 187 -15.10 17.04 18.25
N LYS A 188 -15.50 18.29 17.99
CA LYS A 188 -15.03 19.05 16.83
C LYS A 188 -13.59 19.49 17.01
N ARG A 189 -12.79 19.34 15.96
CA ARG A 189 -11.38 19.72 15.89
C ARG A 189 -11.01 20.21 14.50
N PRO A 190 -9.93 21.01 14.39
CA PRO A 190 -9.29 21.29 13.11
C PRO A 190 -9.02 20.00 12.33
N GLY A 191 -9.58 19.90 11.12
CA GLY A 191 -9.50 18.72 10.26
C GLY A 191 -8.37 18.82 9.25
N SER A 192 -8.36 19.87 8.42
CA SER A 192 -7.29 20.18 7.47
C SER A 192 -7.08 21.71 7.40
N PRO A 193 -5.88 22.20 7.06
CA PRO A 193 -5.62 23.65 6.99
C PRO A 193 -6.33 24.31 5.80
N ILE A 194 -6.59 25.60 5.91
CA ILE A 194 -7.05 26.47 4.81
C ILE A 194 -5.95 27.47 4.48
N TYR A 195 -5.64 27.61 3.20
CA TYR A 195 -4.68 28.61 2.73
C TYR A 195 -5.39 29.65 1.89
N TYR A 196 -5.15 30.93 2.14
CA TYR A 196 -5.92 32.00 1.50
C TYR A 196 -5.04 33.19 1.08
N PRO A 197 -5.50 33.97 0.09
CA PRO A 197 -4.85 35.20 -0.31
C PRO A 197 -5.19 36.35 0.62
N VAL A 198 -4.25 37.25 0.88
CA VAL A 198 -4.46 38.54 1.53
C VAL A 198 -4.57 39.64 0.48
N ALA A 199 -5.53 40.55 0.65
CA ALA A 199 -5.70 41.66 -0.28
C ALA A 199 -4.50 42.62 -0.23
N ALA A 200 -4.13 43.17 -1.39
CA ALA A 200 -3.06 44.18 -1.51
C ALA A 200 -3.32 45.47 -0.67
N ALA A 201 -4.57 45.70 -0.24
CA ALA A 201 -4.99 46.85 0.55
C ALA A 201 -4.70 46.74 2.07
N GLY A 202 -4.01 45.67 2.52
CA GLY A 202 -3.54 45.51 3.89
C GLY A 202 -4.24 44.38 4.67
N PRO A 203 -3.70 43.99 5.85
CA PRO A 203 -4.06 42.77 6.58
C PRO A 203 -5.47 42.73 7.17
N ALA A 204 -6.28 43.79 7.02
CA ALA A 204 -7.60 43.94 7.63
C ALA A 204 -8.77 43.69 6.66
N VAL A 205 -8.51 43.45 5.38
CA VAL A 205 -9.57 43.11 4.41
C VAL A 205 -9.72 41.59 4.37
N PRO A 206 -10.94 41.04 4.57
CA PRO A 206 -11.14 39.62 4.57
C PRO A 206 -10.93 39.01 3.17
N PRO A 207 -10.31 37.83 3.08
CA PRO A 207 -10.21 37.05 1.86
C PRO A 207 -11.61 36.63 1.39
N ALA A 208 -11.79 36.53 0.08
CA ALA A 208 -13.04 35.98 -0.49
C ALA A 208 -13.00 34.46 -0.65
N LEU A 209 -11.81 33.86 -0.71
CA LEU A 209 -11.61 32.44 -1.00
C LEU A 209 -10.52 31.84 -0.11
N GLY A 210 -10.64 30.55 0.20
CA GLY A 210 -9.57 29.76 0.84
C GLY A 210 -9.42 28.40 0.18
N LEU A 211 -8.20 28.03 -0.22
CA LEU A 211 -7.83 26.71 -0.72
C LEU A 211 -7.92 25.69 0.42
N ILE A 212 -8.71 24.63 0.21
CA ILE A 212 -8.96 23.58 1.22
C ILE A 212 -8.44 22.20 0.79
N ALA A 213 -8.29 21.97 -0.52
CA ALA A 213 -7.71 20.74 -1.04
C ALA A 213 -7.06 20.96 -2.42
N GLY A 214 -5.97 20.23 -2.67
CA GLY A 214 -5.26 20.16 -3.95
C GLY A 214 -5.90 19.22 -4.97
N HIS A 215 -7.14 18.80 -4.73
CA HIS A 215 -7.92 17.89 -5.58
C HIS A 215 -9.41 18.24 -5.47
N PRO A 216 -10.26 17.75 -6.40
CA PRO A 216 -11.71 17.90 -6.28
C PRO A 216 -12.24 17.16 -5.05
N VAL A 217 -13.31 17.69 -4.45
CA VAL A 217 -13.94 17.13 -3.25
C VAL A 217 -15.44 16.95 -3.42
N GLN A 218 -16.06 16.02 -2.68
CA GLN A 218 -17.52 15.79 -2.75
C GLN A 218 -18.34 16.73 -1.86
N ALA A 219 -17.70 17.31 -0.83
CA ALA A 219 -18.38 18.22 0.07
C ALA A 219 -18.83 19.49 -0.68
N SER A 220 -20.12 19.83 -0.57
CA SER A 220 -20.67 21.10 -1.07
C SER A 220 -20.64 22.20 -0.03
N THR A 221 -20.53 21.84 1.25
CA THR A 221 -20.35 22.75 2.38
C THR A 221 -19.45 22.12 3.44
N VAL A 222 -18.75 22.96 4.20
CA VAL A 222 -17.92 22.57 5.34
C VAL A 222 -18.14 23.49 6.53
N GLU A 223 -17.55 23.15 7.69
CA GLU A 223 -17.39 24.10 8.78
C GLU A 223 -15.96 24.65 8.80
N VAL A 224 -15.83 25.96 9.01
CA VAL A 224 -14.55 26.68 9.10
C VAL A 224 -14.29 27.07 10.55
N TYR A 225 -13.05 26.87 10.99
CA TYR A 225 -12.55 27.28 12.29
C TYR A 225 -11.44 28.32 12.14
N VAL A 226 -11.55 29.44 12.86
CA VAL A 226 -10.51 30.47 12.92
C VAL A 226 -9.83 30.41 14.30
N ALA A 227 -8.55 30.07 14.33
CA ALA A 227 -7.84 29.67 15.54
C ALA A 227 -7.69 30.81 16.56
N GLU A 228 -7.37 32.02 16.10
CA GLU A 228 -7.09 33.16 16.97
C GLU A 228 -8.34 33.74 17.62
N THR A 229 -9.51 33.54 17.01
CA THR A 229 -10.79 34.01 17.53
C THR A 229 -11.59 32.90 18.22
N ASP A 230 -11.13 31.65 18.13
CA ASP A 230 -11.82 30.45 18.61
C ASP A 230 -13.28 30.37 18.11
N THR A 231 -13.47 30.68 16.83
CA THR A 231 -14.81 30.73 16.21
C THR A 231 -15.01 29.62 15.19
N TRP A 232 -16.20 29.02 15.22
CA TRP A 232 -16.67 28.02 14.29
C TRP A 232 -17.82 28.59 13.47
N GLU A 233 -17.77 28.44 12.16
CA GLU A 233 -18.84 28.82 11.25
C GLU A 233 -19.17 27.64 10.33
N GLY A 234 -20.42 27.19 10.37
CA GLY A 234 -20.88 26.03 9.61
C GLY A 234 -21.63 26.40 8.33
N GLY A 235 -21.68 25.46 7.39
CA GLY A 235 -22.42 25.64 6.13
C GLY A 235 -21.69 26.55 5.13
N VAL A 236 -20.38 26.73 5.28
CA VAL A 236 -19.57 27.53 4.37
C VAL A 236 -19.49 26.81 3.02
N PRO A 237 -19.91 27.44 1.91
CA PRO A 237 -19.94 26.80 0.60
C PRO A 237 -18.54 26.38 0.12
N VAL A 238 -18.48 25.19 -0.47
CA VAL A 238 -17.30 24.71 -1.20
C VAL A 238 -17.50 24.97 -2.69
N ILE A 239 -16.47 25.49 -3.34
CA ILE A 239 -16.45 25.78 -4.77
C ILE A 239 -15.28 25.03 -5.41
N LEU A 240 -15.56 24.28 -6.48
CA LEU A 240 -14.53 23.64 -7.28
C LEU A 240 -13.87 24.67 -8.22
N GLY A 241 -12.57 24.56 -8.42
CA GLY A 241 -11.83 25.48 -9.26
C GLY A 241 -12.27 25.49 -10.73
N ASP A 242 -12.77 24.37 -11.24
CA ASP A 242 -13.36 24.29 -12.58
C ASP A 242 -14.65 25.12 -12.69
N ASP A 243 -15.45 25.16 -11.62
CA ASP A 243 -16.63 26.02 -11.54
C ASP A 243 -16.24 27.50 -11.42
N LEU A 244 -15.18 27.84 -10.68
CA LEU A 244 -14.63 29.20 -10.64
C LEU A 244 -14.16 29.66 -12.02
N ALA A 245 -13.39 28.80 -12.71
CA ALA A 245 -12.89 29.07 -14.05
C ALA A 245 -14.02 29.21 -15.08
N ARG A 246 -15.10 28.44 -14.92
CA ARG A 246 -16.31 28.54 -15.76
C ARG A 246 -17.07 29.84 -15.48
N GLN A 247 -17.37 30.16 -14.22
CA GLN A 247 -18.08 31.37 -13.81
C GLN A 247 -17.35 32.64 -14.27
N TYR A 248 -16.02 32.67 -14.17
CA TYR A 248 -15.23 33.80 -14.64
C TYR A 248 -15.31 34.00 -16.15
N ARG A 249 -15.21 32.91 -16.95
CA ARG A 249 -15.35 32.97 -18.41
C ARG A 249 -16.72 33.47 -18.84
N GLU A 250 -17.78 32.90 -18.24
CA GLU A 250 -19.17 33.31 -18.49
C GLU A 250 -19.38 34.81 -18.20
N GLY A 251 -18.79 35.33 -17.12
CA GLY A 251 -18.89 36.75 -16.75
C GLY A 251 -18.12 37.71 -17.65
N ILE A 252 -17.02 37.28 -18.29
CA ILE A 252 -16.33 38.09 -19.30
C ILE A 252 -17.14 38.14 -20.60
N GLU A 253 -17.65 37.00 -21.06
CA GLU A 253 -18.37 36.89 -22.33
C GLU A 253 -19.73 37.60 -22.31
N GLY A 254 -20.41 37.63 -21.16
CA GLY A 254 -21.71 38.30 -21.01
C GLY A 254 -21.67 39.82 -20.84
N GLY A 255 -20.47 40.43 -20.78
CA GLY A 255 -20.26 41.73 -20.14
C GLY A 255 -20.41 41.58 -18.63
N VAL A 256 -19.64 42.34 -17.83
CA VAL A 256 -19.62 42.20 -16.35
C VAL A 256 -21.02 42.48 -15.79
N SER A 257 -21.85 41.44 -15.76
CA SER A 257 -23.16 41.41 -15.17
C SER A 257 -22.98 41.46 -13.65
N GLU A 258 -23.99 41.99 -12.95
CA GLU A 258 -24.12 41.98 -11.49
C GLU A 258 -24.11 40.55 -10.84
N SER A 259 -23.77 39.51 -11.62
CA SER A 259 -23.89 38.08 -11.30
C SER A 259 -22.57 37.32 -11.14
N LEU A 260 -21.40 37.97 -11.26
CA LEU A 260 -20.14 37.32 -10.87
C LEU A 260 -20.10 37.18 -9.35
N SER A 261 -19.91 35.95 -8.86
CA SER A 261 -19.63 35.75 -7.44
C SER A 261 -18.35 36.51 -7.06
N THR A 262 -18.31 37.08 -5.86
CA THR A 262 -17.09 37.72 -5.33
C THR A 262 -15.89 36.76 -5.44
N ALA A 263 -16.12 35.48 -5.16
CA ALA A 263 -15.18 34.38 -5.38
C ALA A 263 -14.63 34.32 -6.83
N ALA A 264 -15.48 34.35 -7.85
CA ALA A 264 -15.05 34.32 -9.26
C ALA A 264 -14.24 35.57 -9.65
N ILE A 265 -14.57 36.74 -9.10
CA ILE A 265 -13.80 37.98 -9.31
C ILE A 265 -12.39 37.82 -8.74
N TYR A 266 -12.26 37.28 -7.52
CA TYR A 266 -10.97 37.06 -6.87
C TYR A 266 -10.13 35.98 -7.56
N ALA A 267 -10.74 34.88 -8.00
CA ALA A 267 -10.06 33.86 -8.80
C ALA A 267 -9.49 34.46 -10.10
N GLY A 268 -10.29 35.28 -10.77
CA GLY A 268 -9.86 36.06 -11.92
C GLY A 268 -8.72 37.04 -11.61
N ALA A 269 -8.81 37.80 -10.51
CA ALA A 269 -7.78 38.75 -10.11
C ALA A 269 -6.47 38.06 -9.70
N ALA A 270 -6.55 36.92 -9.02
CA ALA A 270 -5.38 36.09 -8.70
C ALA A 270 -4.73 35.56 -9.97
N ALA A 271 -5.52 34.99 -10.90
CA ALA A 271 -5.03 34.52 -12.18
C ALA A 271 -4.47 35.66 -13.07
N LEU A 272 -5.03 36.88 -12.97
CA LEU A 272 -4.54 38.07 -13.66
C LEU A 272 -3.23 38.61 -13.06
N ALA A 273 -3.04 38.48 -11.75
CA ALA A 273 -1.78 38.82 -11.07
C ALA A 273 -0.63 37.87 -11.47
N LEU A 274 -0.98 36.67 -11.96
CA LEU A 274 -0.06 35.61 -12.38
C LEU A 274 0.28 35.67 -13.87
N SER A 275 -0.63 36.15 -14.71
CA SER A 275 -0.42 36.22 -16.16
C SER A 275 0.06 37.61 -16.60
N ALA A 276 1.20 37.67 -17.29
CA ALA A 276 1.67 38.89 -17.97
C ALA A 276 0.82 39.32 -19.19
N GLY A 277 -0.35 38.70 -19.40
CA GLY A 277 -1.25 38.95 -20.52
C GLY A 277 -2.72 38.80 -20.13
N ASN A 278 -3.59 39.47 -20.90
CA ASN A 278 -5.05 39.35 -20.79
C ASN A 278 -5.53 38.47 -21.97
N PRO A 279 -6.29 37.37 -21.77
CA PRO A 279 -6.94 36.91 -20.54
C PRO A 279 -6.08 36.06 -19.60
N PRO A 280 -6.46 35.93 -18.31
CA PRO A 280 -5.70 35.18 -17.31
C PRO A 280 -5.75 33.67 -17.52
N ASP A 281 -4.68 32.96 -17.12
CA ASP A 281 -4.62 31.50 -17.15
C ASP A 281 -5.35 30.88 -15.95
N LEU A 282 -6.58 30.42 -16.18
CA LEU A 282 -7.41 29.76 -15.17
C LEU A 282 -7.09 28.28 -14.98
N GLY A 283 -6.14 27.71 -15.73
CA GLY A 283 -5.68 26.34 -15.53
C GLY A 283 -5.10 26.11 -14.14
N ILE A 284 -4.58 27.18 -13.52
CA ILE A 284 -3.97 27.15 -12.19
C ILE A 284 -4.93 26.82 -11.04
N VAL A 285 -6.24 27.10 -11.22
CA VAL A 285 -7.27 26.74 -10.24
C VAL A 285 -7.95 25.42 -10.58
N SER A 286 -7.76 24.89 -11.80
CA SER A 286 -8.42 23.66 -12.24
C SER A 286 -8.02 22.47 -11.35
N GLY A 287 -9.00 21.64 -10.99
CA GLY A 287 -8.80 20.50 -10.11
C GLY A 287 -8.59 20.84 -8.62
N LEU A 288 -8.63 22.11 -8.20
CA LEU A 288 -8.55 22.51 -6.79
C LEU A 288 -9.93 22.68 -6.15
N ALA A 289 -10.00 22.66 -4.81
CA ALA A 289 -11.21 22.95 -4.05
C ALA A 289 -11.02 24.12 -3.09
N PHE A 290 -12.02 24.99 -3.01
CA PHE A 290 -11.99 26.22 -2.23
C PHE A 290 -13.22 26.35 -1.32
N VAL A 291 -13.11 27.13 -0.24
CA VAL A 291 -14.25 27.67 0.51
C VAL A 291 -14.54 29.11 0.11
N ASP A 292 -15.81 29.48 0.08
CA ASP A 292 -16.26 30.85 -0.14
C ASP A 292 -16.41 31.60 1.19
N PHE A 293 -15.39 32.39 1.52
CA PHE A 293 -15.37 33.22 2.71
C PHE A 293 -16.32 34.43 2.63
N SER A 294 -16.82 34.79 1.45
CA SER A 294 -17.81 35.86 1.34
C SER A 294 -19.17 35.47 1.93
N ALA A 295 -19.41 34.17 2.11
CA ALA A 295 -20.57 33.65 2.82
C ALA A 295 -20.40 33.65 4.35
N MET A 296 -19.19 33.93 4.87
CA MET A 296 -18.90 33.93 6.29
C MET A 296 -19.24 35.26 6.97
N VAL A 297 -19.73 35.19 8.22
CA VAL A 297 -19.92 36.34 9.10
C VAL A 297 -18.58 36.83 9.64
N ALA A 298 -17.66 35.92 9.95
CA ALA A 298 -16.35 36.24 10.54
C ALA A 298 -15.20 35.47 9.82
N PRO A 299 -14.89 35.82 8.56
CA PRO A 299 -13.78 35.22 7.81
C PRO A 299 -12.41 35.50 8.46
N PRO A 300 -11.40 34.64 8.24
CA PRO A 300 -10.05 34.87 8.75
C PRO A 300 -9.42 36.12 8.14
N VAL A 301 -8.62 36.87 8.90
CA VAL A 301 -7.95 38.09 8.43
C VAL A 301 -6.46 38.08 8.74
N GLY A 302 -5.65 38.68 7.85
CA GLY A 302 -4.21 38.79 8.05
C GLY A 302 -3.56 37.42 8.28
N THR A 303 -2.77 37.30 9.34
CA THR A 303 -1.98 36.12 9.70
C THR A 303 -2.75 35.05 10.48
N GLN A 304 -4.09 35.12 10.49
CA GLN A 304 -4.90 34.15 11.24
C GLN A 304 -4.82 32.74 10.63
N GLN A 305 -4.88 31.71 11.46
CA GLN A 305 -4.95 30.35 10.97
C GLN A 305 -6.40 29.91 10.84
N ALA A 306 -6.74 29.41 9.65
CA ALA A 306 -8.05 28.86 9.36
C ALA A 306 -7.95 27.37 9.04
N TRP A 307 -8.96 26.62 9.50
CA TRP A 307 -9.01 25.16 9.39
C TRP A 307 -10.41 24.70 8.98
N VAL A 308 -10.47 23.58 8.26
CA VAL A 308 -11.72 22.94 7.83
C VAL A 308 -12.06 21.80 8.79
N HIS A 309 -13.34 21.68 9.12
CA HIS A 309 -13.95 20.47 9.63
C HIS A 309 -14.89 19.88 8.58
N TRP A 310 -14.67 18.62 8.24
CA TRP A 310 -15.39 17.91 7.19
C TRP A 310 -16.54 17.10 7.79
N ASP A 311 -17.73 17.68 7.86
CA ASP A 311 -18.91 17.09 8.50
C ASP A 311 -19.89 16.43 7.51
N THR A 312 -20.00 16.96 6.30
CA THR A 312 -21.07 16.59 5.36
C THR A 312 -20.74 15.38 4.47
N ALA A 313 -19.54 15.35 3.88
CA ALA A 313 -19.14 14.36 2.88
C ALA A 313 -17.63 14.09 2.95
N PRO A 314 -17.18 12.92 2.44
CA PRO A 314 -15.77 12.61 2.35
C PRO A 314 -15.05 13.57 1.38
N ALA A 315 -13.81 13.90 1.72
CA ALA A 315 -13.01 14.86 0.98
C ALA A 315 -12.48 14.30 -0.34
N PHE A 316 -12.10 13.01 -0.40
CA PHE A 316 -11.45 12.43 -1.58
C PHE A 316 -12.23 11.25 -2.18
N VAL A 317 -12.23 11.21 -3.50
CA VAL A 317 -12.78 10.14 -4.32
C VAL A 317 -11.62 9.48 -5.06
N GLY A 318 -11.51 8.17 -4.91
CA GLY A 318 -10.49 7.38 -5.60
C GLY A 318 -10.69 7.35 -7.12
N PRO A 319 -9.70 6.85 -7.87
CA PRO A 319 -9.79 6.70 -9.32
C PRO A 319 -10.93 5.81 -9.83
N ASP A 320 -11.50 4.98 -8.95
CA ASP A 320 -12.68 4.14 -9.20
C ASP A 320 -14.02 4.87 -9.01
N GLY A 321 -14.00 6.14 -8.61
CA GLY A 321 -15.20 6.94 -8.38
C GLY A 321 -15.83 6.73 -7.00
N GLU A 322 -15.21 5.91 -6.14
CA GLU A 322 -15.67 5.63 -4.78
C GLU A 322 -14.95 6.51 -3.76
N ALA A 323 -15.63 6.84 -2.66
CA ALA A 323 -15.04 7.64 -1.59
C ALA A 323 -13.95 6.84 -0.84
N VAL A 324 -12.83 7.50 -0.54
CA VAL A 324 -11.78 6.89 0.29
C VAL A 324 -12.09 7.15 1.76
N GLU A 325 -12.78 6.20 2.41
CA GLU A 325 -13.19 6.28 3.82
C GLU A 325 -12.65 5.13 4.69
N THR A 326 -12.22 4.02 4.07
CA THR A 326 -11.64 2.89 4.78
C THR A 326 -10.14 2.70 4.50
N ALA A 327 -9.46 2.00 5.40
CA ALA A 327 -8.06 1.62 5.21
C ALA A 327 -7.87 0.75 3.96
N GLY A 328 -8.84 -0.10 3.61
CA GLY A 328 -8.83 -0.86 2.36
C GLY A 328 -8.85 0.03 1.11
N ASP A 329 -9.68 1.08 1.11
CA ASP A 329 -9.75 2.04 0.00
C ASP A 329 -8.44 2.81 -0.12
N LEU A 330 -7.90 3.27 1.01
CA LEU A 330 -6.64 4.01 1.06
C LEU A 330 -5.44 3.14 0.63
N LEU A 331 -5.39 1.87 1.03
CA LEU A 331 -4.35 0.93 0.60
C LEU A 331 -4.37 0.75 -0.92
N LEU A 332 -5.55 0.53 -1.50
CA LEU A 332 -5.69 0.37 -2.95
C LEU A 332 -5.30 1.65 -3.70
N PHE A 333 -5.66 2.81 -3.18
CA PHE A 333 -5.26 4.10 -3.73
C PHE A 333 -3.73 4.27 -3.68
N LEU A 334 -3.09 4.03 -2.54
CA LEU A 334 -1.64 4.22 -2.36
C LEU A 334 -0.83 3.26 -3.23
N LEU A 335 -1.25 2.00 -3.38
CA LEU A 335 -0.58 1.05 -4.29
C LEU A 335 -0.64 1.53 -5.76
N ARG A 336 -1.79 2.06 -6.20
CA ARG A 336 -1.91 2.68 -7.53
C ARG A 336 -1.03 3.92 -7.67
N ALA A 337 -1.02 4.79 -6.66
CA ALA A 337 -0.24 6.02 -6.67
C ALA A 337 1.28 5.75 -6.64
N ALA A 338 1.72 4.68 -5.97
CA ALA A 338 3.11 4.25 -5.94
C ALA A 338 3.59 3.66 -7.29
N GLN A 339 2.68 3.42 -8.24
CA GLN A 339 2.94 2.83 -9.57
C GLN A 339 3.66 1.48 -9.50
N VAL A 340 3.47 0.72 -8.42
CA VAL A 340 4.02 -0.62 -8.30
C VAL A 340 3.05 -1.62 -8.94
N PRO A 341 3.52 -2.61 -9.73
CA PRO A 341 2.66 -3.71 -10.17
C PRO A 341 2.11 -4.49 -8.97
N PHE A 342 0.80 -4.71 -8.93
CA PHE A 342 0.15 -5.48 -7.87
C PHE A 342 -1.00 -6.34 -8.41
N ASP A 343 -1.27 -7.47 -7.75
CA ASP A 343 -2.40 -8.34 -8.06
C ASP A 343 -3.70 -7.67 -7.58
N LEU A 344 -4.41 -7.03 -8.50
CA LEU A 344 -5.66 -6.32 -8.21
C LEU A 344 -6.75 -7.23 -7.65
N GLY A 345 -6.80 -8.50 -8.06
CA GLY A 345 -7.83 -9.45 -7.64
C GLY A 345 -7.66 -9.84 -6.17
N ARG A 346 -6.45 -10.28 -5.81
CA ARG A 346 -6.07 -10.59 -4.42
C ARG A 346 -6.16 -9.35 -3.54
N THR A 347 -5.66 -8.21 -4.01
CA THR A 347 -5.68 -6.95 -3.27
C THR A 347 -7.10 -6.52 -2.94
N ARG A 348 -8.04 -6.52 -3.91
CA ARG A 348 -9.43 -6.15 -3.65
C ARG A 348 -10.12 -7.06 -2.63
N ALA A 349 -9.85 -8.36 -2.67
CA ALA A 349 -10.43 -9.32 -1.73
C ALA A 349 -10.00 -9.05 -0.28
N VAL A 350 -8.74 -8.63 -0.07
CA VAL A 350 -8.25 -8.24 1.25
C VAL A 350 -8.73 -6.84 1.65
N CYS A 351 -8.68 -5.85 0.75
CA CYS A 351 -9.19 -4.50 1.01
C CYS A 351 -10.64 -4.50 1.49
N ALA A 352 -11.49 -5.38 0.96
CA ALA A 352 -12.89 -5.51 1.39
C ALA A 352 -13.04 -5.90 2.89
N GLN A 353 -12.01 -6.49 3.50
CA GLN A 353 -11.99 -6.88 4.92
C GLN A 353 -11.40 -5.77 5.82
N LEU A 354 -10.66 -4.82 5.24
CA LEU A 354 -9.97 -3.72 5.93
C LEU A 354 -10.89 -2.51 6.12
N THR A 355 -11.95 -2.71 6.90
CA THR A 355 -13.04 -1.74 7.10
C THR A 355 -12.74 -0.68 8.17
N HIS A 356 -11.49 -0.53 8.59
CA HIS A 356 -11.06 0.51 9.54
C HIS A 356 -11.32 1.89 8.95
N THR A 357 -12.06 2.74 9.65
CA THR A 357 -12.35 4.09 9.16
C THR A 357 -11.10 4.96 9.26
N VAL A 358 -10.75 5.61 8.16
CA VAL A 358 -9.58 6.50 8.06
C VAL A 358 -10.00 7.89 7.62
N ALA A 359 -9.39 8.91 8.22
CA ALA A 359 -9.61 10.29 7.86
C ALA A 359 -8.43 11.17 8.29
N GLY A 360 -7.89 11.91 7.34
CA GLY A 360 -6.68 12.71 7.56
C GLY A 360 -6.41 13.67 6.43
N TYR A 361 -5.30 14.38 6.57
CA TYR A 361 -4.73 15.18 5.50
C TYR A 361 -3.22 14.98 5.45
N LEU A 362 -2.64 15.24 4.29
CA LEU A 362 -1.22 15.35 4.04
C LEU A 362 -0.95 16.74 3.43
N ASN A 363 0.07 17.43 3.93
CA ASN A 363 0.53 18.72 3.41
C ASN A 363 2.06 18.78 3.28
N ASP A 364 2.71 17.62 3.33
CA ASP A 364 4.13 17.46 3.04
C ASP A 364 4.31 17.03 1.57
N GLY A 365 4.92 17.91 0.78
CA GLY A 365 5.17 17.69 -0.65
C GLY A 365 6.35 16.76 -0.95
N THR A 366 6.99 16.19 0.08
CA THR A 366 8.16 15.31 -0.08
C THR A 366 7.82 13.83 0.10
N ILE A 367 6.75 13.52 0.82
CA ILE A 367 6.34 12.15 1.13
C ILE A 367 5.83 11.44 -0.14
N THR A 368 6.35 10.25 -0.41
CA THR A 368 5.87 9.40 -1.51
C THR A 368 4.66 8.57 -1.08
N ALA A 369 3.91 8.04 -2.05
CA ALA A 369 2.80 7.13 -1.77
C ALA A 369 3.26 5.85 -1.05
N TRP A 370 4.48 5.38 -1.36
CA TRP A 370 5.06 4.19 -0.75
C TRP A 370 5.48 4.44 0.69
N ASP A 371 6.13 5.57 0.98
CA ASP A 371 6.54 5.92 2.34
C ASP A 371 5.32 6.09 3.24
N TYR A 372 4.28 6.78 2.76
CA TYR A 372 3.03 6.93 3.51
C TYR A 372 2.35 5.57 3.79
N LEU A 373 2.36 4.66 2.81
CA LEU A 373 1.84 3.32 2.99
C LEU A 373 2.62 2.56 4.09
N GLN A 374 3.95 2.59 4.05
CA GLN A 374 4.81 1.86 4.99
C GLN A 374 4.83 2.46 6.40
N GLU A 375 4.89 3.78 6.52
CA GLU A 375 5.09 4.45 7.81
C GLU A 375 3.77 4.77 8.53
N VAL A 376 2.68 5.00 7.78
CA VAL A 376 1.40 5.45 8.36
C VAL A 376 0.32 4.39 8.29
N LEU A 377 0.12 3.75 7.13
CA LEU A 377 -1.03 2.87 6.93
C LEU A 377 -0.79 1.43 7.40
N LEU A 378 0.25 0.75 6.90
CA LEU A 378 0.52 -0.65 7.21
C LEU A 378 0.69 -0.93 8.73
N PRO A 379 1.34 -0.06 9.54
CA PRO A 379 1.48 -0.29 10.97
C PRO A 379 0.15 -0.36 11.73
N LEU A 380 -0.93 0.18 11.14
CA LEU A 380 -2.28 0.16 11.71
C LEU A 380 -3.07 -1.10 11.35
N LEU A 381 -2.60 -1.90 10.39
CA LEU A 381 -3.39 -2.94 9.77
C LEU A 381 -2.83 -4.34 10.06
N PRO A 382 -3.69 -5.36 10.13
CA PRO A 382 -3.24 -6.74 10.32
C PRO A 382 -2.83 -7.40 9.01
N VAL A 383 -2.05 -6.71 8.17
CA VAL A 383 -1.63 -7.19 6.86
C VAL A 383 -0.13 -7.05 6.67
N THR A 384 0.42 -7.91 5.83
CA THR A 384 1.77 -7.77 5.30
C THR A 384 1.71 -7.79 3.77
N LEU A 385 2.70 -7.21 3.11
CA LEU A 385 2.79 -7.20 1.65
C LEU A 385 3.72 -8.32 1.19
N VAL A 386 3.32 -8.99 0.12
CA VAL A 386 4.05 -10.14 -0.43
C VAL A 386 4.25 -9.95 -1.92
N ASN A 387 5.42 -10.35 -2.41
CA ASN A 387 5.72 -10.36 -3.83
C ASN A 387 5.18 -11.62 -4.50
N SER A 388 4.68 -11.46 -5.73
CA SER A 388 4.42 -12.57 -6.64
C SER A 388 4.85 -12.20 -8.05
N PRO A 389 4.95 -13.18 -8.95
CA PRO A 389 5.10 -12.91 -10.39
C PRO A 389 4.01 -12.00 -10.99
N ALA A 390 2.83 -11.89 -10.37
CA ALA A 390 1.75 -11.01 -10.80
C ALA A 390 1.84 -9.59 -10.16
N GLY A 391 2.86 -9.34 -9.34
CA GLY A 391 3.05 -8.12 -8.57
C GLY A 391 2.80 -8.32 -7.07
N LEU A 392 2.88 -7.22 -6.33
CA LEU A 392 2.59 -7.18 -4.89
C LEU A 392 1.14 -7.58 -4.59
N TYR A 393 0.91 -8.14 -3.41
CA TYR A 393 -0.44 -8.33 -2.86
C TYR A 393 -0.40 -8.33 -1.33
N PRO A 394 -1.44 -7.82 -0.67
CA PRO A 394 -1.57 -7.92 0.77
C PRO A 394 -2.00 -9.32 1.19
N VAL A 395 -1.48 -9.80 2.31
CA VAL A 395 -1.89 -11.03 3.00
C VAL A 395 -2.45 -10.65 4.36
N LEU A 396 -3.66 -11.12 4.67
CA LEU A 396 -4.35 -10.85 5.92
C LEU A 396 -3.89 -11.83 7.01
N LEU A 397 -3.38 -11.30 8.11
CA LEU A 397 -2.72 -12.09 9.16
C LEU A 397 -3.63 -12.39 10.36
N THR A 398 -4.95 -12.23 10.25
CA THR A 398 -5.88 -12.50 11.37
C THR A 398 -6.26 -13.99 11.41
N PRO A 399 -6.45 -14.62 12.59
CA PRO A 399 -6.94 -16.00 12.65
C PRO A 399 -8.35 -16.17 12.12
N GLU A 400 -9.18 -15.12 12.21
CA GLU A 400 -10.49 -15.11 11.58
C GLU A 400 -10.36 -15.23 10.06
N ALA A 401 -9.35 -14.60 9.46
CA ALA A 401 -9.03 -14.79 8.06
C ALA A 401 -8.61 -16.24 7.77
N LEU A 402 -7.82 -16.87 8.64
CA LEU A 402 -7.43 -18.28 8.47
C LEU A 402 -8.63 -19.25 8.50
N GLU A 403 -9.65 -18.97 9.32
CA GLU A 403 -10.84 -19.81 9.44
C GLU A 403 -11.88 -19.58 8.33
N GLY A 404 -11.98 -18.35 7.81
CA GLY A 404 -12.98 -17.95 6.82
C GLY A 404 -12.47 -17.83 5.37
N ALA A 405 -11.16 -18.00 5.14
CA ALA A 405 -10.56 -17.85 3.82
C ALA A 405 -10.90 -19.01 2.87
N ALA A 406 -10.70 -18.74 1.58
CA ALA A 406 -10.76 -19.77 0.56
C ALA A 406 -9.72 -20.86 0.85
N VAL A 407 -10.16 -22.11 0.87
CA VAL A 407 -9.32 -23.27 1.12
C VAL A 407 -8.58 -23.62 -0.18
N PHE A 408 -7.28 -23.33 -0.23
CA PHE A 408 -6.41 -23.68 -1.35
C PHE A 408 -5.88 -25.11 -1.26
N PHE A 409 -5.79 -25.65 -0.05
CA PHE A 409 -5.35 -27.02 0.18
C PHE A 409 -6.07 -27.67 1.37
N GLU A 410 -6.29 -28.97 1.26
CA GLU A 410 -6.68 -29.84 2.37
C GLU A 410 -5.73 -31.03 2.37
N TRP A 411 -4.78 -31.03 3.30
CA TRP A 411 -3.70 -32.00 3.34
C TRP A 411 -3.82 -32.92 4.54
N THR A 412 -3.43 -34.18 4.32
CA THR A 412 -3.22 -35.18 5.37
C THR A 412 -1.80 -35.70 5.25
N GLU A 413 -1.04 -35.63 6.35
CA GLU A 413 0.32 -36.17 6.42
C GLU A 413 0.33 -37.68 6.15
N GLY A 414 1.29 -38.13 5.32
CA GLY A 414 1.40 -39.53 4.90
C GLY A 414 0.51 -39.92 3.72
N ASP A 415 -0.38 -39.02 3.27
CA ASP A 415 -1.22 -39.20 2.07
C ASP A 415 -0.87 -38.18 0.98
N ALA A 416 -1.26 -36.91 1.20
CA ALA A 416 -1.05 -35.84 0.23
C ALA A 416 0.35 -35.23 0.32
N VAL A 417 0.95 -35.25 1.51
CA VAL A 417 2.24 -34.61 1.82
C VAL A 417 3.02 -35.40 2.87
N GLU A 418 4.34 -35.20 2.89
CA GLU A 418 5.26 -35.82 3.85
C GLU A 418 5.86 -34.75 4.75
N ALA A 419 5.86 -34.95 6.07
CA ALA A 419 6.52 -34.01 6.97
C ALA A 419 8.05 -34.17 6.92
N VAL A 420 8.78 -33.08 6.69
CA VAL A 420 10.26 -33.10 6.55
C VAL A 420 11.00 -32.42 7.70
N SER A 421 10.28 -31.73 8.58
CA SER A 421 10.83 -31.12 9.79
C SER A 421 10.02 -31.48 11.03
N ALA A 422 10.59 -31.23 12.21
CA ALA A 422 9.83 -31.25 13.46
C ALA A 422 8.89 -30.03 13.52
N ALA A 423 7.75 -30.16 14.21
CA ALA A 423 6.97 -28.98 14.57
C ALA A 423 7.77 -28.09 15.52
N GLN A 424 7.76 -26.79 15.24
CA GLN A 424 8.49 -25.78 15.98
C GLN A 424 7.51 -24.68 16.40
N ALA A 425 7.71 -24.12 17.59
CA ALA A 425 7.02 -22.92 18.02
C ALA A 425 7.99 -21.74 17.95
N GLU A 426 7.57 -20.64 17.36
CA GLU A 426 8.36 -19.40 17.38
C GLU A 426 8.18 -18.68 18.72
N ASP A 427 9.31 -18.23 19.26
CA ASP A 427 9.32 -17.31 20.39
C ASP A 427 9.02 -15.90 19.86
N ASN A 428 7.89 -15.33 20.29
CA ASN A 428 7.52 -13.97 19.95
C ASN A 428 7.64 -13.07 21.17
N GLU A 429 8.35 -11.94 21.03
CA GLU A 429 8.32 -10.87 22.02
C GLU A 429 6.92 -10.26 22.04
N THR A 430 6.11 -10.75 22.97
CA THR A 430 4.70 -10.40 23.05
C THR A 430 4.51 -9.22 24.00
N PRO A 431 4.00 -8.06 23.55
CA PRO A 431 3.67 -6.98 24.46
C PRO A 431 2.52 -7.39 25.38
N ILE A 432 2.54 -6.95 26.64
CA ILE A 432 1.40 -7.21 27.55
C ILE A 432 0.17 -6.41 27.12
N ALA A 433 0.36 -5.29 26.44
CA ALA A 433 -0.73 -4.48 25.92
C ALA A 433 -0.30 -3.68 24.69
N VAL A 434 -1.28 -3.30 23.88
CA VAL A 434 -1.11 -2.33 22.79
C VAL A 434 -1.96 -1.10 23.12
N ARG A 435 -1.39 0.09 22.92
CA ARG A 435 -2.07 1.37 23.06
C ARG A 435 -1.98 2.15 21.76
N VAL A 436 -3.12 2.60 21.27
CA VAL A 436 -3.25 3.39 20.05
C VAL A 436 -3.64 4.81 20.44
N ALA A 437 -2.77 5.77 20.16
CA ALA A 437 -3.11 7.18 20.23
C ALA A 437 -3.88 7.58 18.97
N PHE A 438 -4.98 8.32 19.12
CA PHE A 438 -5.85 8.66 17.99
C PHE A 438 -6.45 10.06 18.13
N GLY A 439 -7.06 10.54 17.05
CA GLY A 439 -7.65 11.86 17.01
C GLY A 439 -6.59 12.95 17.03
N TYR A 440 -5.68 12.92 16.06
CA TYR A 440 -4.63 13.92 15.92
C TYR A 440 -5.22 15.31 15.65
N ASP A 441 -4.85 16.29 16.49
CA ASP A 441 -5.21 17.70 16.35
C ASP A 441 -4.07 18.42 15.62
N GLY A 442 -4.28 18.75 14.33
CA GLY A 442 -3.26 19.35 13.50
C GLY A 442 -2.83 20.75 13.93
N LEU A 443 -3.65 21.46 14.72
CA LEU A 443 -3.30 22.78 15.26
C LEU A 443 -2.38 22.67 16.48
N LYS A 444 -2.62 21.66 17.32
CA LYS A 444 -1.85 21.45 18.57
C LYS A 444 -0.75 20.41 18.43
N GLU A 445 -0.70 19.72 17.30
CA GLU A 445 0.20 18.61 17.00
C GLU A 445 0.19 17.51 18.09
N THR A 446 -1.00 17.23 18.64
CA THR A 446 -1.18 16.27 19.74
C THR A 446 -2.38 15.36 19.54
N TYR A 447 -2.31 14.16 20.11
CA TYR A 447 -3.43 13.22 20.14
C TYR A 447 -4.41 13.56 21.26
N VAL A 448 -5.70 13.57 20.94
CA VAL A 448 -6.75 13.92 21.90
C VAL A 448 -7.15 12.74 22.80
N ALA A 449 -6.97 11.50 22.32
CA ALA A 449 -7.39 10.31 23.04
C ALA A 449 -6.51 9.09 22.74
N GLN A 450 -6.72 8.04 23.54
CA GLN A 450 -6.02 6.77 23.42
C GLN A 450 -7.00 5.62 23.69
N ALA A 451 -6.88 4.55 22.89
CA ALA A 451 -7.54 3.28 23.10
C ALA A 451 -6.48 2.20 23.39
N ALA A 452 -6.84 1.16 24.14
CA ALA A 452 -5.89 0.09 24.45
C ALA A 452 -6.53 -1.29 24.49
N ALA A 453 -5.72 -2.31 24.23
CA ALA A 453 -6.02 -3.72 24.43
C ALA A 453 -4.96 -4.34 25.37
N GLY A 454 -5.39 -5.14 26.34
CA GLY A 454 -4.52 -5.72 27.39
C GLY A 454 -4.57 -4.96 28.74
N PRO A 455 -3.75 -5.33 29.74
CA PRO A 455 -3.71 -4.74 31.06
C PRO A 455 -2.79 -3.50 31.07
N THR A 456 -3.31 -2.34 30.66
CA THR A 456 -2.56 -1.07 30.59
C THR A 456 -2.51 -0.26 31.90
N GLY A 457 -2.93 -0.84 33.02
CA GLY A 457 -3.04 -0.10 34.29
C GLY A 457 -4.11 1.01 34.23
N LYS A 458 -4.01 2.03 35.10
CA LYS A 458 -5.08 3.04 35.27
C LYS A 458 -5.06 4.21 34.26
N ALA A 459 -4.07 4.30 33.38
CA ALA A 459 -3.70 5.54 32.68
C ALA A 459 -4.43 5.85 31.35
N SER A 460 -5.31 4.97 30.83
CA SER A 460 -6.06 5.25 29.60
C SER A 460 -7.43 5.89 29.87
N ASN A 461 -7.76 6.94 29.10
CA ASN A 461 -9.04 7.67 29.17
C ASN A 461 -10.21 6.83 28.66
N GLU A 462 -9.96 5.82 27.82
CA GLU A 462 -10.94 4.82 27.42
C GLU A 462 -10.37 3.41 27.60
N ARG A 463 -11.03 2.63 28.46
CA ARG A 463 -10.69 1.23 28.72
C ARG A 463 -11.71 0.34 28.06
N SER A 464 -11.30 -0.37 27.02
CA SER A 464 -11.98 -1.59 26.60
C SER A 464 -10.97 -2.72 26.72
N SER A 465 -10.80 -3.26 27.93
CA SER A 465 -10.13 -4.56 28.05
C SER A 465 -11.23 -5.61 28.05
N SER A 466 -11.57 -6.10 26.87
CA SER A 466 -12.44 -7.28 26.77
C SER A 466 -11.78 -8.44 27.54
N GLY A 467 -12.59 -9.38 28.06
CA GLY A 467 -12.05 -10.60 28.67
C GLY A 467 -11.10 -11.35 27.72
N TRP A 468 -11.37 -11.25 26.42
CA TRP A 468 -10.55 -11.77 25.34
C TRP A 468 -9.17 -11.10 25.26
N SER A 469 -9.09 -9.77 25.27
CA SER A 469 -7.81 -9.04 25.24
C SER A 469 -6.95 -9.34 26.48
N LYS A 470 -7.56 -9.59 27.64
CA LYS A 470 -6.84 -10.02 28.85
C LYS A 470 -6.30 -11.45 28.73
N ALA A 471 -7.08 -12.36 28.13
CA ALA A 471 -6.65 -13.73 27.89
C ALA A 471 -5.53 -13.82 26.84
N LEU A 472 -5.52 -12.92 25.85
CA LEU A 472 -4.40 -12.76 24.91
C LEU A 472 -3.14 -12.27 25.64
N ALA A 473 -3.27 -11.18 26.41
CA ALA A 473 -2.16 -10.60 27.15
C ALA A 473 -1.53 -11.54 28.20
N SER A 474 -2.31 -12.43 28.83
CA SER A 474 -1.78 -13.41 29.78
C SER A 474 -0.89 -14.50 29.15
N ARG A 475 -0.81 -14.56 27.82
CA ARG A 475 0.04 -15.51 27.09
C ARG A 475 1.40 -14.95 26.74
N GLY A 476 1.52 -13.62 26.71
CA GLY A 476 2.80 -12.96 26.50
C GLY A 476 3.67 -13.06 27.75
N PHE A 477 4.92 -13.50 27.56
CA PHE A 477 5.97 -13.42 28.58
C PHE A 477 6.74 -12.09 28.51
N GLY A 478 6.46 -11.25 27.52
CA GLY A 478 7.17 -9.99 27.30
C GLY A 478 6.81 -8.92 28.34
N ALA A 479 7.58 -7.84 28.34
CA ALA A 479 7.36 -6.68 29.21
C ALA A 479 7.05 -5.44 28.35
N GLY A 480 6.07 -4.64 28.75
CA GLY A 480 5.83 -3.33 28.17
C GLY A 480 4.55 -3.18 27.35
N ILE A 481 4.24 -1.92 27.05
CA ILE A 481 3.09 -1.51 26.25
C ILE A 481 3.64 -1.09 24.89
N LEU A 482 3.12 -1.68 23.82
CA LEU A 482 3.40 -1.23 22.46
C LEU A 482 2.57 0.03 22.19
N GLU A 483 3.22 1.13 21.87
CA GLU A 483 2.57 2.37 21.44
C GLU A 483 2.44 2.38 19.92
N VAL A 484 1.25 2.75 19.44
CA VAL A 484 0.92 2.88 18.03
C VAL A 484 0.30 4.25 17.79
N GLU A 485 0.77 4.94 16.76
CA GLU A 485 0.29 6.25 16.36
C GLU A 485 -0.79 6.15 15.28
N GLY A 486 -2.05 6.37 15.67
CA GLY A 486 -3.20 6.38 14.77
C GLY A 486 -3.51 7.78 14.24
N THR A 487 -2.57 8.40 13.52
CA THR A 487 -2.69 9.78 13.01
C THR A 487 -3.95 9.99 12.15
N ILE A 488 -4.32 8.96 11.38
CA ILE A 488 -5.48 8.96 10.48
C ILE A 488 -6.74 8.37 11.12
N ILE A 489 -6.69 8.00 12.42
CA ILE A 489 -7.78 7.35 13.14
C ILE A 489 -8.52 8.39 13.97
N ARG A 490 -9.86 8.42 13.85
CA ARG A 490 -10.71 9.47 14.45
C ARG A 490 -11.69 8.98 15.49
N ASP A 491 -11.91 7.68 15.61
CA ASP A 491 -12.86 7.11 16.56
C ASP A 491 -12.24 6.01 17.42
N ALA A 492 -12.75 5.91 18.65
CA ALA A 492 -12.26 4.95 19.62
C ALA A 492 -12.51 3.48 19.24
N ALA A 493 -13.56 3.19 18.47
CA ALA A 493 -13.89 1.81 18.09
C ALA A 493 -12.86 1.27 17.10
N THR A 494 -12.51 2.05 16.09
CA THR A 494 -11.42 1.74 15.15
C THR A 494 -10.08 1.66 15.86
N ALA A 495 -9.74 2.62 16.74
CA ALA A 495 -8.50 2.57 17.51
C ALA A 495 -8.40 1.34 18.42
N HIS A 496 -9.51 0.93 19.05
CA HIS A 496 -9.55 -0.28 19.86
C HIS A 496 -9.45 -1.57 19.03
N ARG A 497 -10.05 -1.59 17.84
CA ARG A 497 -9.91 -2.69 16.88
C ARG A 497 -8.44 -2.87 16.49
N ILE A 498 -7.76 -1.79 16.10
CA ILE A 498 -6.32 -1.80 15.77
C ILE A 498 -5.50 -2.34 16.94
N ALA A 499 -5.73 -1.84 18.16
CA ALA A 499 -5.03 -2.31 19.34
C ALA A 499 -5.24 -3.82 19.59
N THR A 500 -6.46 -4.31 19.37
CA THR A 500 -6.81 -5.72 19.57
C THR A 500 -6.15 -6.59 18.50
N GLU A 501 -6.21 -6.19 17.23
CA GLU A 501 -5.60 -6.92 16.12
C GLU A 501 -4.08 -6.95 16.27
N ALA A 502 -3.42 -5.82 16.54
CA ALA A 502 -1.98 -5.74 16.77
C ALA A 502 -1.53 -6.59 17.97
N LEU A 503 -2.30 -6.62 19.05
CA LEU A 503 -2.02 -7.47 20.20
C LEU A 503 -2.17 -8.94 19.81
N ALA A 504 -3.23 -9.29 19.09
CA ALA A 504 -3.51 -10.67 18.72
C ALA A 504 -2.46 -11.22 17.76
N LEU A 505 -2.06 -10.44 16.75
CA LEU A 505 -0.96 -10.77 15.83
C LEU A 505 0.32 -11.20 16.55
N ARG A 506 0.68 -10.50 17.63
CA ARG A 506 1.92 -10.72 18.39
C ARG A 506 1.78 -11.72 19.53
N SER A 507 0.56 -11.94 20.03
CA SER A 507 0.30 -12.82 21.19
C SER A 507 0.01 -14.27 20.85
N TRP A 508 -0.28 -14.58 19.58
CA TRP A 508 -0.50 -15.96 19.19
C TRP A 508 0.83 -16.65 18.93
N PRO A 509 1.13 -17.78 19.62
CA PRO A 509 2.28 -18.58 19.29
C PRO A 509 2.08 -19.12 17.88
N VAL A 510 3.07 -18.88 17.04
CA VAL A 510 3.11 -19.42 15.70
C VAL A 510 3.75 -20.78 15.83
N VAL A 511 2.99 -21.83 15.52
CA VAL A 511 3.55 -23.17 15.40
C VAL A 511 3.66 -23.49 13.92
N HIS A 512 4.83 -23.90 13.48
CA HIS A 512 5.06 -24.24 12.08
C HIS A 512 5.72 -25.60 11.92
N ARG A 513 5.49 -26.20 10.76
CA ARG A 513 6.14 -27.43 10.31
C ARG A 513 6.29 -27.38 8.79
N THR A 514 7.35 -28.00 8.28
CA THR A 514 7.65 -28.05 6.85
C THR A 514 7.17 -29.38 6.27
N TYR A 515 6.46 -29.31 5.15
CA TYR A 515 5.91 -30.45 4.44
C TYR A 515 6.42 -30.49 3.00
N ALA A 516 6.89 -31.64 2.54
CA ALA A 516 7.15 -31.89 1.14
C ALA A 516 5.83 -32.24 0.43
N ALA A 517 5.49 -31.44 -0.58
CA ALA A 517 4.36 -31.65 -1.45
C ALA A 517 4.82 -32.05 -2.86
N PRO A 518 3.97 -32.76 -3.63
CA PRO A 518 4.24 -33.04 -5.04
C PRO A 518 4.52 -31.76 -5.84
N ALA A 519 5.45 -31.82 -6.78
CA ALA A 519 5.88 -30.65 -7.55
C ALA A 519 4.78 -29.99 -8.40
N ASN A 520 3.67 -30.71 -8.68
CA ASN A 520 2.51 -30.16 -9.37
C ASN A 520 1.58 -29.33 -8.46
N VAL A 521 1.86 -29.27 -7.16
CA VAL A 521 1.11 -28.45 -6.21
C VAL A 521 1.89 -27.15 -6.00
N LEU A 522 1.41 -26.08 -6.61
CA LEU A 522 2.00 -24.75 -6.51
C LEU A 522 1.13 -23.86 -5.63
N LEU A 523 1.55 -23.69 -4.38
CA LEU A 523 1.00 -22.70 -3.46
C LEU A 523 1.89 -21.46 -3.45
N GLN A 524 1.30 -20.33 -3.09
CA GLN A 524 1.97 -19.06 -2.86
C GLN A 524 1.96 -18.72 -1.37
N LEU A 525 2.86 -17.83 -0.95
CA LEU A 525 2.85 -17.28 0.39
C LEU A 525 1.47 -16.65 0.70
N GLY A 526 0.96 -16.86 1.92
CA GLY A 526 -0.37 -16.39 2.31
C GLY A 526 -1.55 -17.24 1.81
N ASP A 527 -1.34 -18.22 0.93
CA ASP A 527 -2.40 -19.19 0.62
C ASP A 527 -2.77 -19.95 1.90
N THR A 528 -4.07 -20.15 2.11
CA THR A 528 -4.61 -20.78 3.33
C THR A 528 -5.27 -22.11 3.03
N GLY A 529 -5.28 -23.00 4.03
CA GLY A 529 -5.85 -24.33 3.88
C GLY A 529 -5.98 -25.05 5.21
N ARG A 530 -6.15 -26.37 5.15
CA ARG A 530 -6.28 -27.23 6.34
C ARG A 530 -5.24 -28.34 6.32
N ILE A 531 -4.66 -28.63 7.48
CA ILE A 531 -3.70 -29.73 7.66
C ILE A 531 -4.18 -30.69 8.76
N THR A 532 -4.09 -31.98 8.47
CA THR A 532 -4.25 -33.06 9.44
C THR A 532 -2.92 -33.78 9.59
N ASP A 533 -2.40 -33.80 10.81
CA ASP A 533 -1.12 -34.40 11.16
C ASP A 533 -1.21 -35.04 12.54
N ALA A 534 -1.46 -36.35 12.55
CA ALA A 534 -1.69 -37.11 13.77
C ALA A 534 -0.44 -37.18 14.66
N GLN A 535 0.77 -37.05 14.11
CA GLN A 535 2.02 -37.14 14.87
C GLN A 535 2.19 -35.97 15.85
N VAL A 536 1.67 -34.80 15.47
CA VAL A 536 1.68 -33.58 16.29
C VAL A 536 0.29 -33.21 16.84
N GLY A 537 -0.71 -34.08 16.64
CA GLY A 537 -2.05 -33.94 17.18
C GLY A 537 -2.95 -32.93 16.47
N TRP A 538 -2.65 -32.58 15.21
CA TRP A 538 -3.45 -31.66 14.42
C TRP A 538 -4.56 -32.39 13.67
N THR A 539 -5.77 -31.87 13.70
CA THR A 539 -6.93 -32.44 13.00
C THR A 539 -7.69 -31.36 12.26
N ALA A 540 -7.52 -31.31 10.94
CA ALA A 540 -8.08 -30.29 10.06
C ALA A 540 -7.86 -28.85 10.58
N GLU A 541 -6.66 -28.59 11.12
CA GLU A 541 -6.32 -27.29 11.69
C GLU A 541 -6.07 -26.28 10.55
N PRO A 542 -6.55 -25.03 10.67
CA PRO A 542 -6.27 -23.98 9.69
C PRO A 542 -4.78 -23.64 9.65
N ALA A 543 -4.23 -23.53 8.44
CA ALA A 543 -2.82 -23.23 8.21
C ALA A 543 -2.64 -22.22 7.07
N MET A 544 -1.55 -21.46 7.14
CA MET A 544 -1.09 -20.53 6.11
C MET A 544 0.27 -20.96 5.58
N VAL A 545 0.49 -20.80 4.28
CA VAL A 545 1.82 -20.94 3.69
C VAL A 545 2.67 -19.73 4.08
N MET A 546 3.70 -19.99 4.89
CA MET A 546 4.66 -19.00 5.38
C MET A 546 6.02 -19.09 4.70
N GLY A 547 6.29 -20.21 4.05
CA GLY A 547 7.53 -20.39 3.32
C GLY A 547 7.36 -21.43 2.24
N ARG A 548 8.13 -21.28 1.18
CA ARG A 548 8.17 -22.19 0.03
C ARG A 548 9.60 -22.32 -0.44
N GLU A 549 10.06 -23.56 -0.56
CA GLU A 549 11.41 -23.90 -1.02
C GLU A 549 11.33 -25.01 -2.07
N TRP A 550 12.26 -25.01 -3.03
CA TRP A 550 12.43 -26.08 -4.00
C TRP A 550 13.63 -26.96 -3.64
N ASP A 551 13.38 -28.26 -3.35
CA ASP A 551 14.43 -29.21 -2.93
C ASP A 551 15.16 -29.93 -4.09
N GLY A 552 14.81 -29.58 -5.33
CA GLY A 552 15.31 -30.24 -6.55
C GLY A 552 14.32 -31.24 -7.18
N GLY A 553 13.20 -31.54 -6.53
CA GLY A 553 12.15 -32.39 -7.12
C GLY A 553 10.75 -32.23 -6.53
N ARG A 554 10.62 -31.56 -5.39
CA ARG A 554 9.38 -31.30 -4.66
C ARG A 554 9.40 -29.88 -4.11
N TRP A 555 8.19 -29.37 -3.84
CA TRP A 555 8.03 -28.14 -3.09
C TRP A 555 8.01 -28.46 -1.60
N LEU A 556 8.84 -27.77 -0.83
CA LEU A 556 8.77 -27.76 0.62
C LEU A 556 7.97 -26.53 1.06
N TYR A 557 6.88 -26.76 1.79
CA TYR A 557 6.03 -25.70 2.29
C TYR A 557 6.12 -25.63 3.81
N ARG A 558 6.54 -24.47 4.32
CA ARG A 558 6.47 -24.16 5.74
C ARG A 558 5.06 -23.66 6.03
N LEU A 559 4.27 -24.51 6.70
CA LEU A 559 2.91 -24.19 7.09
C LEU A 559 2.91 -23.65 8.52
N ALA A 560 2.33 -22.47 8.74
CA ALA A 560 2.12 -21.92 10.06
C ALA A 560 0.67 -22.00 10.50
N LEU A 561 0.48 -22.36 11.76
CA LEU A 561 -0.79 -22.51 12.42
C LEU A 561 -0.85 -21.55 13.60
N ARG A 562 -1.98 -20.86 13.72
CA ARG A 562 -2.31 -20.09 14.92
C ARG A 562 -3.32 -20.88 15.73
N LEU A 563 -2.79 -21.78 16.56
CA LEU A 563 -3.61 -22.65 17.38
C LEU A 563 -4.41 -21.80 18.38
N ARG A 564 -5.74 -21.76 18.21
CA ARG A 564 -6.63 -21.31 19.28
C ARG A 564 -6.57 -22.36 20.39
N PRO A 565 -6.37 -21.99 21.66
CA PRO A 565 -6.54 -22.96 22.72
C PRO A 565 -8.00 -23.40 22.73
N ARG A 566 -8.18 -24.71 22.74
CA ARG A 566 -9.47 -25.33 23.01
C ARG A 566 -9.81 -24.98 24.46
N LEU A 567 -10.78 -24.08 24.64
CA LEU A 567 -11.28 -23.66 25.96
C LEU A 567 -12.02 -24.82 26.65
#